data_AF-A0A6F8ZPP7-F1
#
_entry.id   AF-A0A6F8ZPP7-F1
#
_cell.length_a   1.000
_cell.length_b   1.000
_cell.length_c   1.000
_cell.angle_alpha   90.00
_cell.angle_beta   90.00
_cell.angle_gamma   90.00
#
_symmetry.space_group_name_H-M   'P 1'
#
loop_
_entity.id
_entity.type
_entity.pdbx_description
1 polymer ?
#
loop_
_entity_poly.entity_id
_entity_poly.type
_entity_poly.pdbx_seq_one_letter_code
_entity_poly.pdbx_strand_id
1 'polypeptide(L)'
;MGGVYEAVSKIDDLAGGLLTLSELHAFMLRVDPVNFKILSHCILVVLSMLFAEEFTPQIHVAVDKFLALLALALSEKCLIVYPWTQRYFRAFGNLYNADAIINNALIAKHGITVLHRLDRALKNMDDIENTYTELSVLHSEKLHVDPDNFKLLADVLTVVGRWATTSPRSVRKFLSVVVSALGRQYH
;
A
#
# COMPACT_ATOMS: atom_id res chain seq x y z
N MET A 1 9.80 -3.75 -22.00
CA MET A 1 10.11 -2.50 -21.27
C MET A 1 9.09 -1.36 -21.49
N GLY A 2 8.06 -1.51 -22.35
CA GLY A 2 7.09 -0.43 -22.62
C GLY A 2 6.42 0.19 -21.39
N GLY A 3 5.97 -0.62 -20.43
CA GLY A 3 5.36 -0.10 -19.19
C GLY A 3 6.32 0.69 -18.29
N VAL A 4 7.62 0.37 -18.28
CA VAL A 4 8.63 1.15 -17.55
C VAL A 4 8.87 2.49 -18.24
N TYR A 5 8.88 2.50 -19.56
CA TYR A 5 9.02 3.75 -20.34
C TYR A 5 7.81 4.67 -20.14
N GLU A 6 6.60 4.12 -20.17
CA GLU A 6 5.36 4.84 -19.87
C GLU A 6 5.40 5.43 -18.44
N ALA A 7 5.86 4.65 -17.46
CA ALA A 7 6.04 5.12 -16.09
C ALA A 7 7.03 6.30 -16.00
N VAL A 8 8.16 6.26 -16.71
CA VAL A 8 9.11 7.38 -16.76
C VAL A 8 8.46 8.63 -17.35
N SER A 9 7.62 8.47 -18.39
CA SER A 9 6.90 9.59 -19.01
C SER A 9 5.80 10.20 -18.12
N LYS A 10 5.40 9.47 -17.06
CA LYS A 10 4.35 9.83 -16.09
C LYS A 10 4.90 9.91 -14.68
N ILE A 11 6.19 10.21 -14.50
CA ILE A 11 6.84 10.13 -13.19
C ILE A 11 6.21 11.03 -12.12
N ASP A 12 5.59 12.14 -12.55
CA ASP A 12 4.89 13.09 -11.69
C ASP A 12 3.49 12.64 -11.26
N ASP A 13 2.90 11.63 -11.92
CA ASP A 13 1.61 11.03 -11.57
C ASP A 13 1.56 9.57 -12.07
N LEU A 14 2.29 8.69 -11.37
CA LEU A 14 2.34 7.27 -11.71
C LEU A 14 0.97 6.59 -11.50
N ALA A 15 0.22 7.04 -10.50
CA ALA A 15 -1.09 6.53 -10.13
C ALA A 15 -2.12 6.71 -11.25
N GLY A 16 -2.28 7.95 -11.71
CA GLY A 16 -3.17 8.28 -12.82
C GLY A 16 -2.61 7.79 -14.15
N GLY A 17 -1.30 7.96 -14.36
CA GLY A 17 -0.62 7.64 -15.61
C GLY A 17 -0.60 6.16 -15.97
N LEU A 18 -0.62 5.25 -14.99
CA LEU A 18 -0.54 3.80 -15.20
C LEU A 18 -1.85 3.07 -14.89
N LEU A 19 -2.97 3.79 -14.76
CA LEU A 19 -4.26 3.21 -14.36
C LEU A 19 -4.66 1.99 -15.22
N THR A 20 -4.57 2.11 -16.54
CA THR A 20 -4.89 1.02 -17.47
C THR A 20 -3.98 -0.19 -17.27
N LEU A 21 -2.68 0.05 -17.03
CA LEU A 21 -1.71 -1.02 -16.79
C LEU A 21 -1.95 -1.69 -15.43
N SER A 22 -2.34 -0.92 -14.42
CA SER A 22 -2.75 -1.44 -13.10
C SER A 22 -4.00 -2.31 -13.22
N GLU A 23 -5.04 -1.87 -13.93
CA GLU A 23 -6.26 -2.64 -14.15
C GLU A 23 -5.99 -3.95 -14.89
N LEU A 24 -5.11 -3.93 -15.89
CA LEU A 24 -4.67 -5.14 -16.58
C LEU A 24 -4.04 -6.15 -15.62
N HIS A 25 -3.10 -5.70 -14.78
CA HIS A 25 -2.43 -6.58 -13.82
C HIS A 25 -3.35 -7.08 -12.71
N ALA A 26 -4.30 -6.25 -12.25
CA ALA A 26 -5.21 -6.60 -11.18
C ALA A 26 -6.33 -7.55 -11.65
N PHE A 27 -6.96 -7.30 -12.81
CA PHE A 27 -8.19 -7.99 -13.20
C PHE A 27 -7.98 -9.10 -14.24
N MET A 28 -7.09 -8.87 -15.20
CA MET A 28 -6.86 -9.82 -16.29
C MET A 28 -5.77 -10.80 -15.94
N LEU A 29 -4.60 -10.27 -15.55
CA LEU A 29 -3.42 -11.10 -15.27
C LEU A 29 -3.40 -11.62 -13.82
N ARG A 30 -4.07 -10.91 -12.90
CA ARG A 30 -4.17 -11.23 -11.47
C ARG A 30 -2.81 -11.52 -10.84
N VAL A 31 -1.83 -10.69 -11.17
CA VAL A 31 -0.46 -10.85 -10.69
C VAL A 31 -0.43 -10.52 -9.20
N ASP A 32 0.02 -11.46 -8.37
CA ASP A 32 0.20 -11.20 -6.95
C ASP A 32 1.20 -10.04 -6.76
N PRO A 33 0.87 -9.01 -5.97
CA PRO A 33 1.72 -7.84 -5.81
C PRO A 33 3.12 -8.13 -5.24
N VAL A 34 3.31 -9.27 -4.55
CA VAL A 34 4.63 -9.71 -4.10
C VAL A 34 5.60 -9.86 -5.28
N ASN A 35 5.09 -10.25 -6.45
CA ASN A 35 5.91 -10.46 -7.64
C ASN A 35 6.50 -9.15 -8.18
N PHE A 36 5.85 -8.00 -7.97
CA PHE A 36 6.43 -6.72 -8.36
C PHE A 36 7.65 -6.35 -7.50
N LYS A 37 7.68 -6.75 -6.21
CA LYS A 37 8.85 -6.55 -5.34
C LYS A 37 10.03 -7.41 -5.82
N ILE A 38 9.76 -8.66 -6.17
CA ILE A 38 10.78 -9.58 -6.72
C ILE A 38 11.31 -9.06 -8.05
N LEU A 39 10.41 -8.68 -8.95
CA LEU A 39 10.79 -8.13 -10.26
C LEU A 39 11.60 -6.84 -10.14
N SER A 40 11.20 -5.94 -9.23
CA SER A 40 11.94 -4.69 -8.95
C SER A 40 13.37 -4.98 -8.49
N HIS A 41 13.54 -5.96 -7.59
CA HIS A 41 14.87 -6.37 -7.14
C HIS A 41 15.71 -6.97 -8.28
N CYS A 42 15.13 -7.84 -9.10
CA CYS A 42 15.83 -8.41 -10.26
C CYS A 42 16.28 -7.33 -11.26
N ILE A 43 15.42 -6.35 -11.57
CA ILE A 43 15.77 -5.22 -12.43
C ILE A 43 16.93 -4.43 -11.83
N LEU A 44 16.88 -4.18 -10.52
CA LEU A 44 17.89 -3.42 -9.82
C LEU A 44 19.26 -4.12 -9.81
N VAL A 45 19.29 -5.44 -9.64
CA VAL A 45 20.52 -6.26 -9.78
C VAL A 45 21.04 -6.24 -11.21
N VAL A 46 20.17 -6.33 -12.22
CA VAL A 46 20.60 -6.26 -13.62
C VAL A 46 21.18 -4.88 -13.93
N LEU A 47 20.57 -3.79 -13.44
CA LEU A 47 21.10 -2.44 -13.64
C LEU A 47 22.46 -2.25 -12.95
N SER A 48 22.67 -2.81 -11.76
CA SER A 48 23.96 -2.72 -11.07
C SER A 48 25.07 -3.50 -11.77
N MET A 49 24.73 -4.60 -12.44
CA MET A 49 25.69 -5.39 -13.24
C MET A 49 26.01 -4.74 -14.58
N LEU A 50 25.03 -4.16 -15.26
CA LEU A 50 25.19 -3.61 -16.61
C LEU A 50 25.80 -2.20 -16.63
N PHE A 51 25.60 -1.41 -15.57
CA PHE A 51 26.04 -0.01 -15.47
C PHE A 51 26.90 0.19 -14.22
N ALA A 52 27.86 -0.72 -13.97
CA ALA A 52 28.60 -0.77 -12.71
C ALA A 52 29.37 0.53 -12.38
N GLU A 53 29.84 1.27 -13.39
CA GLU A 53 30.55 2.54 -13.21
C GLU A 53 29.60 3.70 -12.89
N GLU A 54 28.39 3.67 -13.46
CA GLU A 54 27.37 4.71 -13.29
C GLU A 54 26.41 4.42 -12.12
N PHE A 55 26.30 3.18 -11.63
CA PHE A 55 25.37 2.77 -10.58
C PHE A 55 25.84 3.16 -9.17
N THR A 56 26.05 4.46 -8.99
CA THR A 56 26.40 5.08 -7.71
C THR A 56 25.34 4.79 -6.62
N PRO A 57 25.67 4.91 -5.33
CA PRO A 57 24.70 4.75 -4.24
C PRO A 57 23.47 5.67 -4.38
N GLN A 58 23.65 6.88 -4.91
CA GLN A 58 22.58 7.85 -5.15
C GLN A 58 21.64 7.36 -6.25
N ILE A 59 22.18 6.83 -7.35
CA ILE A 59 21.40 6.25 -8.45
C ILE A 59 20.69 4.98 -8.00
N HIS A 60 21.36 4.11 -7.23
CA HIS A 60 20.75 2.93 -6.65
C HIS A 60 19.50 3.29 -5.82
N VAL A 61 19.62 4.27 -4.91
CA VAL A 61 18.50 4.73 -4.09
C VAL A 61 17.39 5.36 -4.93
N ALA A 62 17.72 6.07 -6.01
CA ALA A 62 16.74 6.67 -6.90
C ALA A 62 15.94 5.60 -7.69
N VAL A 63 16.64 4.61 -8.24
CA VAL A 63 16.04 3.49 -8.99
C VAL A 63 15.19 2.62 -8.08
N ASP A 64 15.66 2.29 -6.88
CA ASP A 64 14.89 1.53 -5.88
C ASP A 64 13.57 2.25 -5.55
N LYS A 65 13.64 3.56 -5.29
CA LYS A 65 12.45 4.38 -5.03
C LYS A 65 11.49 4.41 -6.22
N PHE A 66 12.01 4.58 -7.44
CA PHE A 66 11.19 4.60 -8.65
C PHE A 66 10.49 3.26 -8.87
N LEU A 67 11.22 2.14 -8.82
CA LEU A 67 10.66 0.81 -9.00
C LEU A 67 9.66 0.45 -7.90
N ALA A 68 9.91 0.88 -6.67
CA ALA A 68 8.95 0.73 -5.57
C ALA A 68 7.66 1.53 -5.82
N LEU A 69 7.74 2.76 -6.33
CA LEU A 69 6.57 3.56 -6.68
C LEU A 69 5.84 2.99 -7.90
N LEU A 70 6.55 2.48 -8.90
CA LEU A 70 5.98 1.83 -10.06
C LEU A 70 5.22 0.54 -9.68
N ALA A 71 5.87 -0.35 -8.94
CA ALA A 71 5.25 -1.56 -8.39
C ALA A 71 3.98 -1.24 -7.62
N LEU A 72 3.99 -0.10 -6.93
CA LEU A 72 2.92 0.31 -6.05
C LEU A 72 1.78 1.05 -6.76
N ALA A 73 2.07 1.86 -7.79
CA ALA A 73 1.05 2.44 -8.67
C ALA A 73 0.28 1.34 -9.42
N LEU A 74 0.97 0.26 -9.81
CA LEU A 74 0.33 -0.94 -10.33
C LEU A 74 -0.51 -1.68 -9.26
N SER A 75 -0.30 -1.33 -7.98
CA SER A 75 -0.83 -1.98 -6.78
C SER A 75 -1.64 -1.03 -5.87
N GLU A 76 -2.17 0.10 -6.35
CA GLU A 76 -2.57 1.23 -5.49
C GLU A 76 -3.97 1.13 -4.82
N LYS A 77 -4.68 0.03 -4.98
CA LYS A 77 -6.01 -0.15 -4.38
C LYS A 77 -6.07 -1.44 -3.57
N CYS A 78 -5.89 -1.36 -2.25
CA CYS A 78 -5.77 -2.50 -1.33
C CYS A 78 -6.76 -3.64 -1.61
N LEU A 79 -8.06 -3.35 -1.79
CA LEU A 79 -9.08 -4.37 -2.07
C LEU A 79 -9.05 -4.95 -3.50
N ILE A 80 -8.51 -4.20 -4.46
CA ILE A 80 -8.36 -4.63 -5.86
C ILE A 80 -7.06 -5.42 -6.04
N VAL A 81 -6.03 -5.02 -5.31
CA VAL A 81 -4.64 -5.44 -5.47
C VAL A 81 -4.31 -6.61 -4.56
N TYR A 82 -4.95 -6.66 -3.41
CA TYR A 82 -4.92 -7.79 -2.50
C TYR A 82 -6.33 -8.40 -2.42
N PRO A 83 -6.84 -9.07 -3.48
CA PRO A 83 -8.22 -9.59 -3.50
C PRO A 83 -8.57 -10.49 -2.31
N TRP A 84 -7.57 -11.19 -1.73
CA TRP A 84 -7.79 -12.00 -0.54
C TRP A 84 -8.26 -11.18 0.67
N THR A 85 -7.94 -9.88 0.75
CA THR A 85 -8.39 -9.00 1.83
C THR A 85 -9.89 -8.73 1.76
N GLN A 86 -10.53 -8.90 0.60
CA GLN A 86 -11.98 -8.80 0.45
C GLN A 86 -12.73 -9.82 1.33
N ARG A 87 -12.08 -10.91 1.75
CA ARG A 87 -12.67 -11.91 2.66
C ARG A 87 -13.16 -11.32 3.98
N TYR A 88 -12.57 -10.22 4.43
CA TYR A 88 -12.95 -9.51 5.66
C TYR A 88 -14.17 -8.60 5.49
N PHE A 89 -14.59 -8.35 4.26
CA PHE A 89 -15.64 -7.40 3.90
C PHE A 89 -16.85 -8.06 3.23
N ARG A 90 -17.10 -9.36 3.49
CA ARG A 90 -18.24 -10.11 2.89
C ARG A 90 -19.59 -9.43 3.11
N ALA A 91 -19.76 -8.74 4.23
CA ALA A 91 -20.99 -8.01 4.56
C ALA A 91 -21.17 -6.71 3.76
N PHE A 92 -20.19 -6.30 2.97
CA PHE A 92 -20.18 -5.01 2.26
C PHE A 92 -20.80 -5.12 0.85
N GLY A 93 -21.36 -6.28 0.50
CA GLY A 93 -22.00 -6.50 -0.80
C GLY A 93 -21.00 -6.82 -1.90
N ASN A 94 -21.28 -6.36 -3.12
CA ASN A 94 -20.46 -6.68 -4.29
C ASN A 94 -19.12 -5.93 -4.26
N LEU A 95 -18.01 -6.68 -4.27
CA LEU A 95 -16.63 -6.18 -4.36
C LEU A 95 -15.86 -6.87 -5.51
N TYR A 96 -16.55 -7.45 -6.48
CA TYR A 96 -15.95 -8.33 -7.50
C TYR A 96 -14.99 -7.62 -8.46
N ASN A 97 -15.19 -6.33 -8.73
CA ASN A 97 -14.39 -5.54 -9.67
C ASN A 97 -14.15 -4.12 -9.17
N ALA A 98 -13.28 -3.36 -9.86
CA ALA A 98 -12.93 -2.00 -9.48
C ALA A 98 -14.13 -1.08 -9.35
N ASP A 99 -15.01 -1.08 -10.35
CA ASP A 99 -16.18 -0.21 -10.38
C ASP A 99 -17.11 -0.47 -9.19
N ALA A 100 -17.35 -1.75 -8.89
CA ALA A 100 -18.13 -2.17 -7.73
C ALA A 100 -17.50 -1.72 -6.41
N ILE A 101 -16.16 -1.76 -6.28
CA ILE A 101 -15.45 -1.33 -5.07
C ILE A 101 -15.47 0.19 -4.92
N ILE A 102 -15.19 0.93 -6.00
CA ILE A 102 -15.09 2.40 -6.00
C ILE A 102 -16.44 3.04 -5.67
N ASN A 103 -17.53 2.48 -6.21
CA ASN A 103 -18.87 3.01 -6.00
C ASN A 103 -19.58 2.43 -4.76
N ASN A 104 -18.88 1.64 -3.93
CA ASN A 104 -19.48 1.00 -2.76
C ASN A 104 -19.56 1.96 -1.55
N ALA A 105 -20.78 2.34 -1.19
CA ALA A 105 -21.04 3.25 -0.06
C ALA A 105 -20.55 2.71 1.30
N LEU A 106 -20.56 1.39 1.52
CA LEU A 106 -20.08 0.78 2.77
C LEU A 106 -18.55 0.82 2.85
N ILE A 107 -17.86 0.62 1.73
CA ILE A 107 -16.40 0.81 1.65
C ILE A 107 -16.04 2.27 1.94
N ALA A 108 -16.74 3.23 1.32
CA ALA A 108 -16.50 4.65 1.58
C ALA A 108 -16.71 5.00 3.06
N LYS A 109 -17.82 4.52 3.66
CA LYS A 109 -18.13 4.73 5.09
C LYS A 109 -17.07 4.11 6.01
N HIS A 110 -16.56 2.93 5.68
CA HIS A 110 -15.51 2.30 6.46
C HIS A 110 -14.16 3.01 6.28
N GLY A 111 -13.86 3.50 5.08
CA GLY A 111 -12.68 4.34 4.82
C GLY A 111 -12.64 5.58 5.73
N ILE A 112 -13.78 6.27 5.89
CA ILE A 112 -13.91 7.39 6.84
C ILE A 112 -13.63 6.93 8.28
N THR A 113 -14.12 5.75 8.66
CA THR A 113 -13.88 5.19 9.99
C THR A 113 -12.39 4.93 10.24
N VAL A 114 -11.67 4.39 9.25
CA VAL A 114 -10.21 4.19 9.30
C VAL A 114 -9.49 5.54 9.43
N LEU A 115 -9.87 6.55 8.66
CA LEU A 115 -9.28 7.89 8.74
C LEU A 115 -9.49 8.54 10.12
N HIS A 116 -10.68 8.42 10.71
CA HIS A 116 -10.94 8.91 12.06
C HIS A 116 -10.10 8.19 13.12
N ARG A 117 -9.80 6.89 12.93
CA ARG A 117 -8.88 6.18 13.82
C ARG A 117 -7.47 6.73 13.67
N LEU A 118 -6.96 6.90 12.46
CA LEU A 118 -5.64 7.49 12.21
C LEU A 118 -5.52 8.91 12.80
N ASP A 119 -6.55 9.75 12.69
CA ASP A 119 -6.61 11.06 13.35
C ASP A 119 -6.52 10.94 14.89
N ARG A 120 -7.19 9.94 15.48
CA ARG A 120 -7.05 9.65 16.91
C ARG A 120 -5.62 9.25 17.28
N ALA A 121 -4.92 8.45 16.48
CA ALA A 121 -3.51 8.15 16.74
C ALA A 121 -2.63 9.41 16.63
N LEU A 122 -2.87 10.30 15.66
CA LEU A 122 -2.14 11.57 15.56
C LEU A 122 -2.36 12.47 16.77
N LYS A 123 -3.54 12.44 17.39
CA LYS A 123 -3.83 13.20 18.62
C LYS A 123 -3.21 12.59 19.88
N ASN A 124 -2.76 11.34 19.82
CA ASN A 124 -2.21 10.61 20.96
C ASN A 124 -0.85 9.99 20.59
N MET A 125 0.04 10.76 19.93
CA MET A 125 1.28 10.22 19.34
C MET A 125 2.20 9.54 20.36
N ASP A 126 2.20 10.03 21.61
CA ASP A 126 3.04 9.49 22.68
C ASP A 126 2.41 8.26 23.37
N ASP A 127 1.16 7.92 23.03
CA ASP A 127 0.37 6.88 23.71
C ASP A 127 -0.51 6.06 22.74
N ILE A 128 -0.04 5.88 21.49
CA ILE A 128 -0.80 5.18 20.44
C ILE A 128 -1.15 3.74 20.86
N GLU A 129 -0.24 3.05 21.55
CA GLU A 129 -0.42 1.66 21.98
C GLU A 129 -1.62 1.50 22.92
N ASN A 130 -1.68 2.29 23.99
CA ASN A 130 -2.81 2.25 24.92
C ASN A 130 -4.09 2.74 24.25
N THR A 131 -3.99 3.81 23.44
CA THR A 131 -5.11 4.37 22.68
C THR A 131 -5.79 3.33 21.77
N TYR A 132 -5.04 2.38 21.22
CA TYR A 132 -5.52 1.36 20.28
C TYR A 132 -5.77 -0.01 20.91
N THR A 133 -5.66 -0.17 22.23
CA THR A 133 -5.82 -1.47 22.89
C THR A 133 -7.17 -2.13 22.56
N GLU A 134 -8.28 -1.43 22.72
CA GLU A 134 -9.62 -1.96 22.37
C GLU A 134 -9.76 -2.24 20.87
N LEU A 135 -9.12 -1.43 20.03
CA LEU A 135 -9.16 -1.62 18.58
C LEU A 135 -8.36 -2.85 18.16
N SER A 136 -7.23 -3.11 18.81
CA SER A 136 -6.42 -4.30 18.62
C SER A 136 -7.22 -5.56 19.01
N VAL A 137 -7.86 -5.56 20.19
CA VAL A 137 -8.76 -6.65 20.62
C VAL A 137 -9.89 -6.90 19.63
N LEU A 138 -10.53 -5.84 19.13
CA LEU A 138 -11.58 -5.98 18.11
C LEU A 138 -11.06 -6.70 16.86
N HIS A 139 -9.87 -6.33 16.38
CA HIS A 139 -9.32 -6.91 15.16
C HIS A 139 -8.80 -8.34 15.36
N SER A 140 -8.21 -8.65 16.52
CA SER A 140 -7.67 -9.97 16.81
C SER A 140 -8.76 -10.97 17.20
N GLU A 141 -9.61 -10.62 18.16
CA GLU A 141 -10.54 -11.57 18.81
C GLU A 141 -11.90 -11.66 18.14
N LYS A 142 -12.37 -10.60 17.47
CA LYS A 142 -13.71 -10.60 16.85
C LYS A 142 -13.66 -10.64 15.33
N LEU A 143 -12.81 -9.80 14.73
CA LEU A 143 -12.72 -9.71 13.27
C LEU A 143 -11.73 -10.74 12.68
N HIS A 144 -10.84 -11.28 13.51
CA HIS A 144 -9.80 -12.25 13.13
C HIS A 144 -9.03 -11.83 11.87
N VAL A 145 -8.69 -10.54 11.78
CA VAL A 145 -7.89 -10.01 10.67
C VAL A 145 -6.48 -10.54 10.81
N ASP A 146 -5.87 -11.10 9.77
CA ASP A 146 -4.49 -11.55 9.86
C ASP A 146 -3.57 -10.31 9.98
N PRO A 147 -2.66 -10.26 10.97
CA PRO A 147 -1.89 -9.07 11.29
C PRO A 147 -0.99 -8.58 10.15
N ASP A 148 -0.62 -9.44 9.21
CA ASP A 148 0.16 -9.01 8.04
C ASP A 148 -0.64 -8.07 7.12
N ASN A 149 -1.97 -8.13 7.14
CA ASN A 149 -2.80 -7.21 6.34
C ASN A 149 -2.72 -5.75 6.84
N PHE A 150 -2.35 -5.50 8.09
CA PHE A 150 -2.10 -4.14 8.56
C PHE A 150 -0.89 -3.51 7.87
N LYS A 151 0.16 -4.31 7.61
CA LYS A 151 1.34 -3.87 6.87
C LYS A 151 0.98 -3.52 5.42
N LEU A 152 0.13 -4.33 4.79
CA LEU A 152 -0.37 -4.07 3.43
C LEU A 152 -1.14 -2.74 3.36
N LEU A 153 -2.05 -2.49 4.32
CA LEU A 153 -2.78 -1.23 4.38
C LEU A 153 -1.85 -0.03 4.65
N ALA A 154 -0.85 -0.19 5.53
CA ALA A 154 0.14 0.85 5.81
C ALA A 154 1.02 1.17 4.59
N ASP A 155 1.39 0.17 3.79
CA ASP A 155 2.13 0.37 2.54
C ASP A 155 1.31 1.20 1.55
N VAL A 156 0.02 0.89 1.38
CA VAL A 156 -0.90 1.67 0.52
C VAL A 156 -1.07 3.11 1.04
N LEU A 157 -1.31 3.30 2.34
CA LEU A 157 -1.49 4.62 2.93
C LEU A 157 -0.22 5.48 2.89
N THR A 158 0.96 4.87 2.95
CA THR A 158 2.25 5.58 2.82
C THR A 158 2.38 6.28 1.47
N VAL A 159 1.77 5.73 0.42
CA VAL A 159 1.78 6.35 -0.91
C VAL A 159 0.81 7.50 -1.00
N VAL A 160 -0.43 7.30 -0.57
CA VAL A 160 -1.41 8.38 -0.50
C VAL A 160 -0.83 9.56 0.30
N GLY A 161 -0.16 9.26 1.42
CA GLY A 161 0.54 10.26 2.21
C GLY A 161 1.71 10.93 1.49
N ARG A 162 2.47 10.22 0.65
CA ARG A 162 3.58 10.80 -0.13
C ARG A 162 3.11 11.88 -1.09
N TRP A 163 1.94 11.70 -1.70
CA TRP A 163 1.33 12.71 -2.57
C TRP A 163 0.72 13.89 -1.78
N ALA A 164 0.41 13.68 -0.49
CA ALA A 164 -0.20 14.68 0.39
C ALA A 164 0.79 15.44 1.31
N THR A 165 2.04 14.97 1.46
CA THR A 165 3.02 15.61 2.36
C THR A 165 4.46 15.58 1.83
N THR A 166 5.24 16.60 2.20
CA THR A 166 6.67 16.72 1.90
C THR A 166 7.55 15.79 2.74
N SER A 167 7.00 15.10 3.76
CA SER A 167 7.75 14.11 4.57
C SER A 167 7.17 12.69 4.50
N PRO A 168 7.39 11.95 3.40
CA PRO A 168 7.00 10.54 3.28
C PRO A 168 7.62 9.63 4.35
N ARG A 169 8.80 10.01 4.86
CA ARG A 169 9.49 9.28 5.93
C ARG A 169 8.74 9.36 7.26
N SER A 170 8.14 10.50 7.58
CA SER A 170 7.33 10.67 8.79
C SER A 170 6.05 9.84 8.72
N VAL A 171 5.38 9.82 7.57
CA VAL A 171 4.17 9.00 7.35
C VAL A 171 4.47 7.51 7.57
N ARG A 172 5.57 7.01 6.98
CA ARG A 172 5.96 5.60 7.13
C ARG A 172 6.25 5.25 8.60
N LYS A 173 6.94 6.11 9.34
CA LYS A 173 7.22 5.88 10.77
C LYS A 173 5.93 5.86 11.58
N PHE A 174 5.05 6.84 11.36
CA PHE A 174 3.75 6.91 12.04
C PHE A 174 2.92 5.64 11.80
N LEU A 175 2.79 5.23 10.53
CA LEU A 175 2.04 4.02 10.18
C LEU A 175 2.68 2.75 10.75
N SER A 176 4.02 2.68 10.86
CA SER A 176 4.69 1.57 11.52
C SER A 176 4.32 1.45 13.00
N VAL A 177 4.21 2.57 13.71
CA VAL A 177 3.78 2.58 15.13
C VAL A 177 2.31 2.15 15.24
N VAL A 178 1.45 2.65 14.34
CA VAL A 178 0.04 2.24 14.26
C VAL A 178 -0.11 0.73 14.02
N VAL A 179 0.64 0.16 13.08
CA VAL A 179 0.63 -1.29 12.80
C VAL A 179 1.09 -2.08 14.02
N SER A 180 2.16 -1.64 14.69
CA SER A 180 2.66 -2.26 15.92
C SER A 180 1.59 -2.28 17.02
N ALA A 181 0.91 -1.15 17.23
CA ALA A 181 -0.15 -1.04 18.23
C ALA A 181 -1.36 -1.94 17.92
N LEU A 182 -1.76 -2.06 16.65
CA LEU A 182 -2.86 -2.94 16.24
C LEU A 182 -2.49 -4.43 16.34
N GLY A 183 -1.23 -4.79 16.12
CA GLY A 183 -0.74 -6.17 16.23
C GLY A 183 -0.56 -6.68 17.66
N ARG A 184 -0.67 -5.83 18.68
CA ARG A 184 -0.31 -6.16 20.07
C ARG A 184 -1.10 -7.34 20.63
N GLN A 185 -2.41 -7.38 20.44
CA GLN A 185 -3.30 -8.39 21.04
C GLN A 185 -3.46 -9.65 20.17
N TYR A 186 -2.52 -9.89 19.26
CA TYR A 186 -2.43 -11.13 18.47
C TYR A 186 -1.53 -12.19 19.11
N HIS A 187 -0.85 -11.84 20.21
CA HIS A 187 0.12 -12.66 20.91
C HIS A 187 -0.18 -12.73 22.41
#